data_AF-A0A6G1SH50-F1
#
_entry.id   AF-A0A6G1SH50-F1
#
_cell.length_a   1.000
_cell.length_b   1.000
_cell.length_c   1.000
_cell.angle_alpha   90.00
_cell.angle_beta   90.00
_cell.angle_gamma   90.00
#
_symmetry.space_group_name_H-M   'P 1'
#
loop_
_entity.id
_entity.type
_entity.pdbx_description
1 polymer ?
#
loop_
_entity_poly.entity_id
_entity_poly.type
_entity_poly.pdbx_seq_one_letter_code
_entity_poly.pdbx_strand_id
1 'polypeptide(L)'
;TSLKARHPGLRVLLSVGGGADSAGEKDKYLTLLETPEKRLEFVNSAKQLLKHHNFDGLDLAWQFPVLKEKKDRGTLGSVWHKIKKTFSGSSKDEKEEEHRDGFTSLVRELKAALR
;
A
#
# COMPACT_ATOMS: atom_id res chain seq x y z
N THR A 1 -14.52 -13.13 14.99
CA THR A 1 -15.50 -13.58 13.96
C THR A 1 -16.67 -14.37 14.52
N SER A 2 -17.00 -14.26 15.83
CA SER A 2 -18.10 -15.00 16.47
C SER A 2 -19.50 -14.64 15.94
N LEU A 3 -19.67 -13.46 15.35
CA LEU A 3 -20.94 -13.03 14.73
C LEU A 3 -21.39 -13.97 13.60
N LYS A 4 -20.45 -14.66 12.94
CA LYS A 4 -20.74 -15.65 11.89
C LYS A 4 -21.56 -16.84 12.40
N ALA A 5 -21.43 -17.19 13.68
CA ALA A 5 -22.20 -18.28 14.28
C ALA A 5 -23.72 -17.99 14.28
N ARG A 6 -24.09 -16.70 14.30
CA ARG A 6 -25.50 -16.27 14.25
C ARG A 6 -26.00 -15.99 12.83
N HIS A 7 -25.08 -15.76 11.90
CA HIS A 7 -25.39 -15.39 10.52
C HIS A 7 -24.55 -16.25 9.57
N PRO A 8 -25.03 -17.45 9.17
CA PRO A 8 -24.23 -18.38 8.38
C PRO A 8 -23.84 -17.88 6.98
N GLY A 9 -24.51 -16.84 6.46
CA GLY A 9 -24.14 -16.16 5.21
C GLY A 9 -23.16 -14.98 5.36
N LEU A 10 -22.77 -14.62 6.59
CA LEU A 10 -21.89 -13.48 6.84
C LEU A 10 -20.44 -13.83 6.50
N ARG A 11 -19.86 -13.05 5.59
CA ARG A 11 -18.42 -13.08 5.29
C ARG A 11 -17.74 -11.92 6.01
N VAL A 12 -16.64 -12.21 6.70
CA VAL A 12 -15.84 -11.23 7.41
C VAL A 12 -14.43 -11.23 6.84
N LEU A 13 -14.03 -10.09 6.28
CA LEU A 13 -12.70 -9.90 5.70
C LEU A 13 -11.85 -9.03 6.64
N LEU A 14 -10.55 -9.30 6.67
CA LEU A 14 -9.58 -8.45 7.35
C LEU A 14 -9.05 -7.40 6.38
N SER A 15 -9.26 -6.11 6.67
CA SER A 15 -8.74 -5.02 5.84
C SER A 15 -7.38 -4.54 6.35
N VAL A 16 -6.41 -4.34 5.44
CA VAL A 16 -5.07 -3.83 5.73
C VAL A 16 -4.82 -2.57 4.90
N GLY A 17 -4.40 -1.50 5.58
CA GLY A 17 -4.17 -0.18 4.97
C GLY A 17 -5.23 0.85 5.38
N GLY A 18 -5.66 1.67 4.43
CA GLY A 18 -6.55 2.80 4.66
C GLY A 18 -5.82 4.05 5.16
N GLY A 19 -6.55 5.18 5.18
CA GLY A 19 -5.95 6.50 5.40
C GLY A 19 -5.31 6.71 6.78
N ALA A 20 -5.76 5.96 7.80
CA ALA A 20 -5.21 6.04 9.15
C ALA A 20 -3.89 5.27 9.30
N ASP A 21 -3.66 4.25 8.48
CA ASP A 21 -2.45 3.42 8.56
C ASP A 21 -1.23 4.06 7.87
N SER A 22 -1.46 5.09 7.06
CA SER A 22 -0.42 5.90 6.40
C SER A 22 0.19 7.00 7.30
N ALA A 23 -0.25 7.11 8.57
CA ALA A 23 0.06 8.25 9.43
C ALA A 23 1.49 8.27 10.00
N GLY A 24 2.22 7.15 9.95
CA GLY A 24 3.56 7.03 10.56
C GLY A 24 4.70 6.74 9.60
N GLU A 25 4.46 5.99 8.53
CA GLU A 25 5.49 5.48 7.61
C GLU A 25 4.97 5.54 6.17
N LYS A 26 5.38 6.56 5.43
CA LYS A 26 4.95 6.73 4.02
C LYS A 26 5.43 5.59 3.12
N ASP A 27 6.48 4.90 3.53
CA ASP A 27 7.22 4.01 2.64
C ASP A 27 7.06 2.52 2.99
N LYS A 28 6.43 2.15 4.12
CA LYS A 28 6.35 0.73 4.54
C LYS A 28 5.73 -0.20 3.50
N TYR A 29 4.72 0.29 2.80
CA TYR A 29 4.07 -0.44 1.71
C TYR A 29 4.93 -0.47 0.46
N LEU A 30 5.67 0.60 0.15
CA LEU A 30 6.60 0.61 -0.98
C LEU A 30 7.74 -0.39 -0.73
N THR A 31 8.33 -0.34 0.47
CA THR A 31 9.36 -1.25 0.94
C THR A 31 8.93 -2.72 0.91
N LEU A 32 7.64 -3.00 1.19
CA LEU A 32 7.06 -4.33 1.05
C LEU A 32 7.09 -4.82 -0.41
N LEU A 33 6.86 -3.93 -1.37
CA LEU A 33 6.74 -4.27 -2.79
C LEU A 33 8.09 -4.46 -3.46
N GLU A 34 9.14 -3.82 -2.95
CA GLU A 34 10.49 -3.84 -3.52
C GLU A 34 11.12 -5.23 -3.63
N THR A 35 10.83 -6.18 -2.71
CA THR A 35 11.50 -7.50 -2.73
C THR A 35 10.52 -8.67 -2.61
N PRO A 36 10.74 -9.78 -3.34
CA PRO A 36 9.91 -10.98 -3.23
C PRO A 36 9.83 -11.57 -1.82
N GLU A 37 10.92 -11.50 -1.05
CA GLU A 37 11.02 -12.07 0.29
C GLU A 37 10.06 -11.36 1.25
N LYS A 38 10.00 -10.02 1.21
CA LYS A 38 9.09 -9.24 2.05
C LYS A 38 7.63 -9.50 1.70
N ARG A 39 7.32 -9.61 0.40
CA ARG A 39 5.97 -9.98 -0.04
C ARG A 39 5.58 -11.36 0.46
N LEU A 40 6.49 -12.34 0.40
CA LEU A 40 6.24 -13.69 0.88
C LEU A 40 6.03 -13.72 2.42
N GLU A 41 6.83 -12.98 3.18
CA GLU A 41 6.64 -12.83 4.63
C GLU A 41 5.28 -12.22 4.98
N PHE A 42 4.87 -11.18 4.25
CA PHE A 42 3.55 -10.58 4.40
C PHE A 42 2.43 -11.56 4.06
N VAL A 43 2.53 -12.29 2.94
CA VAL A 43 1.55 -13.30 2.54
C VAL A 43 1.41 -14.40 3.60
N ASN A 44 2.53 -14.87 4.14
CA ASN A 44 2.56 -15.92 5.17
C ASN A 44 1.93 -15.43 6.49
N SER A 45 2.31 -14.25 6.95
CA SER A 45 1.74 -13.64 8.17
C SER A 45 0.25 -13.38 8.01
N ALA A 46 -0.19 -12.83 6.88
CA ALA A 46 -1.60 -12.62 6.57
C ALA A 46 -2.38 -13.94 6.61
N LYS A 47 -1.88 -14.98 5.94
CA LYS A 47 -2.50 -16.31 5.94
C LYS A 47 -2.65 -16.90 7.34
N GLN A 48 -1.61 -16.79 8.17
CA GLN A 48 -1.66 -17.26 9.55
C GLN A 48 -2.72 -16.51 10.36
N LEU A 49 -2.78 -15.18 10.23
CA LEU A 49 -3.71 -14.34 10.97
C LEU A 49 -5.17 -14.60 10.57
N LEU A 50 -5.42 -14.76 9.27
CA LEU A 50 -6.73 -15.12 8.73
C LEU A 50 -7.22 -16.46 9.28
N LYS A 51 -6.36 -17.47 9.29
CA LYS A 51 -6.68 -18.81 9.83
C LYS A 51 -6.90 -18.76 11.33
N HIS A 52 -6.05 -18.04 12.07
CA HIS A 52 -6.14 -17.97 13.53
C HIS A 52 -7.43 -17.30 14.02
N HIS A 53 -7.87 -16.25 13.32
CA HIS A 53 -9.09 -15.50 13.69
C HIS A 53 -10.32 -15.89 12.86
N ASN A 54 -10.23 -16.91 12.02
CA ASN A 54 -11.33 -17.46 11.24
C ASN A 54 -12.00 -16.45 10.28
N PHE A 55 -11.19 -15.60 9.64
CA PHE A 55 -11.61 -14.66 8.61
C PHE A 55 -11.80 -15.37 7.26
N ASP A 56 -12.69 -14.84 6.42
CA ASP A 56 -13.04 -15.39 5.11
C ASP A 56 -12.14 -14.87 3.98
N GLY A 57 -11.35 -13.83 4.25
CA GLY A 57 -10.47 -13.23 3.25
C GLY A 57 -9.75 -11.99 3.75
N LEU A 58 -8.92 -11.44 2.87
CA LEU A 58 -8.15 -10.22 3.07
C LEU A 58 -8.65 -9.13 2.13
N ASP A 59 -8.73 -7.90 2.60
CA ASP A 59 -9.00 -6.70 1.84
C ASP A 59 -7.76 -5.79 1.89
N LEU A 60 -7.26 -5.36 0.73
CA LEU A 60 -6.10 -4.47 0.64
C LEU A 60 -6.60 -3.06 0.34
N ALA A 61 -6.69 -2.24 1.39
CA ALA A 61 -7.20 -0.87 1.31
C ALA A 61 -6.08 0.19 1.17
N TRP A 62 -4.82 -0.23 1.05
CA TRP A 62 -3.71 0.69 0.78
C TRP A 62 -3.79 1.26 -0.64
N GLN A 63 -3.46 2.55 -0.78
CA GLN A 63 -3.49 3.29 -2.03
C GLN A 63 -2.10 3.86 -2.31
N PHE A 64 -1.71 3.86 -3.58
CA PHE A 64 -0.47 4.50 -4.00
C PHE A 64 -0.46 5.99 -3.61
N PRO A 65 0.71 6.54 -3.25
CA PRO A 65 0.82 7.94 -2.89
C PRO A 65 0.38 8.84 -4.05
N VAL A 66 -0.67 9.64 -3.84
CA VAL A 66 -1.19 10.57 -4.85
C VAL A 66 -0.23 11.75 -4.99
N LEU A 67 0.28 11.96 -6.21
CA LEU A 67 1.04 13.15 -6.58
C LEU A 67 0.10 14.37 -6.55
N LYS A 68 0.17 15.18 -5.49
CA LYS A 68 -0.52 16.48 -5.47
C LYS A 68 0.25 17.45 -6.36
N GLU A 69 -0.25 17.70 -7.57
CA GLU A 69 0.22 18.80 -8.39
C GLU A 69 -0.04 20.12 -7.64
N LYS A 70 1.03 20.80 -7.22
CA LYS A 70 0.92 22.13 -6.63
C LYS A 70 0.63 23.12 -7.76
N LYS A 71 -0.60 23.65 -7.82
CA LYS A 71 -0.97 24.78 -8.69
C LYS A 71 -0.23 26.02 -8.19
N ASP A 72 0.94 26.32 -8.77
CA ASP A 72 1.72 27.51 -8.45
C ASP A 72 0.95 28.78 -8.85
N ARG A 73 0.60 29.61 -7.85
CA ARG A 73 0.11 30.98 -8.04
C ARG A 73 1.22 31.97 -7.72
N GLY A 74 1.75 32.65 -8.74
CA GLY A 74 2.60 33.85 -8.61
C GLY A 74 3.93 33.78 -9.37
N THR A 75 4.08 34.62 -10.39
CA THR A 75 5.16 34.62 -11.40
C THR A 75 6.57 34.96 -10.88
N LEU A 76 6.73 35.52 -9.69
CA LEU A 76 8.06 35.80 -9.10
C LEU A 76 8.57 34.65 -8.21
N GLY A 77 7.67 33.88 -7.59
CA GLY A 77 8.03 32.73 -6.77
C GLY A 77 8.50 31.53 -7.59
N SER A 78 7.96 31.37 -8.80
CA SER A 78 8.29 30.25 -9.70
C SER A 78 9.74 30.29 -10.22
N VAL A 79 10.32 31.47 -10.41
CA VAL A 79 11.70 31.63 -10.90
C VAL A 79 12.70 31.23 -9.81
N TRP A 80 12.49 31.67 -8.57
CA TRP A 80 13.27 31.22 -7.42
C TRP A 80 13.05 29.71 -7.16
N HIS A 81 11.81 29.22 -7.24
CA HIS A 81 11.52 27.79 -7.10
C HIS A 81 12.21 26.93 -8.15
N LYS A 82 12.31 27.40 -9.41
CA LYS A 82 13.02 26.68 -10.48
C LYS A 82 14.52 26.59 -10.20
N ILE A 83 15.17 27.69 -9.81
CA ILE A 83 16.60 27.71 -9.50
C ILE A 83 16.92 26.83 -8.28
N LYS A 84 16.07 26.86 -7.24
CA LYS A 84 16.25 25.99 -6.07
C LYS A 84 16.02 24.52 -6.42
N LYS A 85 15.06 24.20 -7.29
CA LYS A 85 14.75 22.82 -7.72
C LYS A 85 15.84 22.20 -8.60
N THR A 86 16.59 22.99 -9.37
CA THR A 86 17.78 22.49 -10.10
C THR A 86 18.95 22.16 -9.17
N PHE A 87 18.99 22.69 -7.95
CA PHE A 87 20.06 22.41 -6.97
C PHE A 87 19.65 21.47 -5.84
N SER A 88 18.36 21.18 -5.67
CA SER A 88 17.83 20.38 -4.56
C SER A 88 16.86 19.33 -5.10
N GLY A 89 17.30 18.07 -5.07
CA GLY A 89 16.64 16.88 -5.62
C GLY A 89 15.13 16.80 -5.42
N SER A 90 14.44 16.31 -6.45
CA SER A 90 12.98 16.16 -6.46
C SER A 90 12.53 14.90 -5.75
N SER A 91 11.49 15.04 -4.93
CA SER A 91 10.64 13.98 -4.39
C SER A 91 9.78 13.35 -5.48
N LYS A 92 10.39 12.62 -6.42
CA LYS A 92 9.68 11.63 -7.23
C LYS A 92 9.85 10.27 -6.54
N ASP A 93 8.80 9.45 -6.54
CA ASP A 93 9.03 8.02 -6.39
C ASP A 93 9.77 7.58 -7.67
N GLU A 94 11.08 7.41 -7.58
CA GLU A 94 11.92 7.04 -8.72
C GLU A 94 11.63 5.60 -9.19
N LYS A 95 10.95 4.79 -8.36
CA LYS A 95 10.68 3.36 -8.57
C LYS A 95 9.19 3.05 -8.78
N GLU A 96 8.40 4.02 -9.23
CA GLU A 96 6.95 3.83 -9.41
C GLU A 96 6.60 2.58 -10.23
N GLU A 97 7.33 2.31 -11.32
CA GLU A 97 7.12 1.12 -12.16
C GLU A 97 7.41 -0.18 -11.41
N GLU A 98 8.55 -0.25 -10.70
CA GLU A 98 8.92 -1.40 -9.87
C GLU A 98 7.89 -1.66 -8.76
N HIS A 99 7.38 -0.60 -8.12
CA HIS A 99 6.34 -0.71 -7.10
C HIS A 99 5.01 -1.24 -7.68
N ARG A 100 4.64 -0.87 -8.91
CA ARG A 100 3.43 -1.38 -9.58
C ARG A 100 3.56 -2.86 -9.94
N ASP A 101 4.74 -3.28 -10.40
CA ASP A 101 5.02 -4.69 -10.70
C ASP A 101 5.10 -5.54 -9.42
N GLY A 102 5.72 -5.00 -8.38
CA GLY A 102 5.74 -5.58 -7.04
C GLY A 102 4.33 -5.76 -6.49
N PHE A 103 3.44 -4.78 -6.65
CA PHE A 103 2.04 -4.87 -6.23
C PHE A 103 1.28 -5.94 -7.00
N THR A 104 1.48 -6.01 -8.32
CA THR A 104 0.88 -7.05 -9.15
C THR A 104 1.31 -8.45 -8.70
N SER A 105 2.59 -8.60 -8.37
CA SER A 105 3.16 -9.84 -7.84
C SER A 105 2.54 -10.18 -6.48
N LEU A 106 2.46 -9.21 -5.56
CA LEU A 106 1.82 -9.36 -4.25
C LEU A 106 0.39 -9.89 -4.38
N VAL A 107 -0.42 -9.31 -5.26
CA VAL A 107 -1.83 -9.71 -5.44
C VAL A 107 -1.92 -11.13 -6.00
N ARG A 108 -1.02 -11.53 -6.91
CA ARG A 108 -0.97 -12.90 -7.44
C ARG A 108 -0.57 -13.90 -6.35
N GLU A 109 0.43 -13.56 -5.55
CA GLU A 109 0.94 -14.38 -4.43
C GLU A 109 -0.15 -14.55 -3.35
N LEU A 110 -0.84 -13.48 -2.96
CA LEU A 110 -1.99 -13.54 -2.04
C LEU A 110 -3.12 -14.40 -2.59
N LYS A 111 -3.48 -14.22 -3.87
CA LYS A 111 -4.51 -15.04 -4.52
C LYS A 111 -4.13 -16.52 -4.53
N ALA A 112 -2.86 -16.85 -4.75
CA ALA A 112 -2.38 -18.23 -4.72
C ALA A 112 -2.37 -18.80 -3.30
N ALA A 113 -2.02 -18.01 -2.29
CA ALA A 113 -1.88 -18.46 -0.91
C ALA A 113 -3.21 -18.62 -0.15
N LEU A 114 -4.23 -17.85 -0.55
CA LEU A 114 -5.56 -17.78 0.08
C LEU A 114 -6.65 -18.57 -0.65
N ARG A 115 -6.30 -19.22 -1.77
CA ARG A 115 -7.19 -20.15 -2.48
C ARG A 115 -7.18 -21.53 -1.81
#